data_AF-A0A1B8D934-F1
#
_entry.id   AF-A0A1B8D934-F1
#
_cell.length_a   1.000
_cell.length_b   1.000
_cell.length_c   1.000
_cell.angle_alpha   90.00
_cell.angle_beta   90.00
_cell.angle_gamma   90.00
#
_symmetry.space_group_name_H-M   'P 1'
#
loop_
_entity.id
_entity.type
_entity.pdbx_description
1 polymer ?
#
loop_
_entity_poly.entity_id
_entity_poly.type
_entity_poly.pdbx_seq_one_letter_code
_entity_poly.pdbx_strand_id
1 'polypeptide(L)'
;MANRNDLRRMWQIQIPKMALKQKYLMHSLFSITALHMGHSHPENQSLYIDRAIRYYNLSLQEFTLKLQDITQENSTSLFTCATLTVIFAFSLPMLRPHGEATSPIEELFGIFTLLRGMPLVIGEMWNWVKESEIAPLFVDRELDDTIVLSDDVNNAIKLLEDRNQLMSKSDSDRHIYTLAIQGLKECFKLISSKERNNGMVFNWPISVSQEYIAFLRSRRQMALVILAHYAVILNEIRDTWWVMGWGSKLIQELDQVVEDEWKSLLVWPMEMIVKGR
;
A
#
# COMPACT_ATOMS: atom_id res chain seq x y z
N MET A 1 -3.37 -2.49 15.94
CA MET A 1 -4.37 -3.58 16.01
C MET A 1 -5.74 -2.97 15.75
N ALA A 2 -6.63 -3.63 15.01
CA ALA A 2 -7.90 -3.03 14.61
C ALA A 2 -8.76 -2.66 15.83
N ASN A 3 -9.15 -1.40 15.96
CA ASN A 3 -9.96 -0.88 17.08
C ASN A 3 -11.41 -1.41 17.06
N ARG A 4 -11.85 -2.02 15.94
CA ARG A 4 -13.18 -2.60 15.79
C ARG A 4 -13.19 -4.10 16.12
N ASN A 5 -14.15 -4.51 16.95
CA ASN A 5 -14.29 -5.89 17.44
C ASN A 5 -14.56 -6.90 16.32
N ASP A 6 -15.27 -6.49 15.27
CA ASP A 6 -15.57 -7.30 14.08
C ASP A 6 -14.29 -7.66 13.30
N LEU A 7 -13.43 -6.68 13.01
CA LEU A 7 -12.12 -6.87 12.39
C LEU A 7 -11.21 -7.76 13.23
N ARG A 8 -11.22 -7.57 14.56
CA ARG A 8 -10.45 -8.43 15.48
C ARG A 8 -10.92 -9.88 15.40
N ARG A 9 -12.23 -10.12 15.45
CA ARG A 9 -12.81 -11.47 15.35
C ARG A 9 -12.51 -12.11 13.99
N MET A 10 -12.60 -11.34 12.91
CA MET A 10 -12.27 -11.79 11.56
C MET A 10 -10.83 -12.31 11.49
N TRP A 11 -9.84 -11.51 11.92
CA TRP A 11 -8.42 -11.90 11.90
C TRP A 11 -8.07 -13.00 12.91
N GLN A 12 -8.67 -13.03 14.10
CA GLN A 12 -8.32 -14.00 15.15
C GLN A 12 -9.03 -15.35 15.02
N ILE A 13 -10.19 -15.40 14.35
CA ILE A 13 -11.03 -16.60 14.31
C ILE A 13 -11.35 -17.02 12.89
N GLN A 14 -11.90 -16.13 12.06
CA GLN A 14 -12.44 -16.52 10.76
C GLN A 14 -11.34 -16.87 9.76
N ILE A 15 -10.35 -15.98 9.61
CA ILE A 15 -9.24 -16.19 8.68
C ILE A 15 -8.43 -17.46 9.02
N PRO A 16 -8.07 -17.75 10.29
CA PRO A 16 -7.45 -19.02 10.66
C PRO A 16 -8.31 -20.25 10.34
N LYS A 17 -9.63 -20.19 10.56
CA LYS A 17 -10.54 -21.30 10.19
C LYS A 17 -10.56 -21.55 8.69
N MET A 18 -10.54 -20.49 7.88
CA MET A 18 -10.44 -20.60 6.42
C MET A 18 -9.09 -21.21 6.01
N ALA A 19 -8.00 -20.79 6.65
CA ALA A 19 -6.66 -21.29 6.38
C ALA A 19 -6.53 -22.80 6.63
N LEU A 20 -7.24 -23.35 7.63
CA LEU A 20 -7.28 -24.80 7.88
C LEU A 20 -7.87 -25.60 6.71
N LYS A 21 -8.69 -24.96 5.86
CA LYS A 21 -9.28 -25.58 4.66
C LYS A 21 -8.46 -25.32 3.40
N GLN A 22 -7.63 -24.27 3.39
CA GLN A 22 -6.94 -23.78 2.21
C GLN A 22 -5.43 -23.64 2.48
N LYS A 23 -4.64 -24.58 1.96
CA LYS A 23 -3.18 -24.67 2.19
C LYS A 23 -2.43 -23.40 1.82
N TYR A 24 -2.73 -22.79 0.67
CA TYR A 24 -2.12 -21.52 0.26
C TYR A 24 -2.33 -20.41 1.29
N LEU A 25 -3.54 -20.28 1.84
CA LEU A 25 -3.84 -19.27 2.85
C LEU A 25 -3.11 -19.57 4.17
N MET A 26 -2.98 -20.85 4.54
CA MET A 26 -2.16 -21.25 5.69
C MET A 26 -0.69 -20.85 5.50
N HIS A 27 -0.10 -21.14 4.34
CA HIS A 27 1.27 -20.72 4.02
C HIS A 27 1.41 -19.19 4.02
N SER A 28 0.42 -18.46 3.51
CA SER A 28 0.40 -16.99 3.55
C SER A 28 0.37 -16.44 4.99
N LEU A 29 -0.39 -17.07 5.90
CA LEU A 29 -0.38 -16.71 7.32
C LEU A 29 0.98 -17.00 7.97
N PHE A 30 1.59 -18.13 7.64
CA PHE A 30 2.92 -18.47 8.16
C PHE A 30 4.02 -17.55 7.62
N SER A 31 3.92 -17.10 6.37
CA SER A 31 4.89 -16.15 5.81
C SER A 31 4.84 -14.81 6.55
N ILE A 32 3.65 -14.26 6.75
CA ILE A 32 3.45 -13.00 7.50
C ILE A 32 3.83 -13.16 8.97
N THR A 33 3.48 -14.29 9.58
CA THR A 33 3.87 -14.58 10.97
C THR A 33 5.39 -14.61 11.11
N ALA A 34 6.08 -15.34 10.24
CA ALA A 34 7.54 -15.38 10.26
C ALA A 34 8.15 -14.00 10.03
N LEU A 35 7.59 -13.21 9.11
CA LEU A 35 8.09 -11.85 8.82
C LEU A 35 7.92 -10.91 10.01
N HIS A 36 6.77 -10.97 10.69
CA HIS A 36 6.53 -10.23 11.93
C HIS A 36 7.46 -10.69 13.07
N MET A 37 7.76 -12.00 13.15
CA MET A 37 8.73 -12.52 14.12
C MET A 37 10.13 -11.95 13.84
N GLY A 38 10.56 -11.85 12.57
CA GLY A 38 11.83 -11.24 12.19
C GLY A 38 11.90 -9.73 12.46
N HIS A 39 10.76 -9.03 12.46
CA HIS A 39 10.66 -7.65 12.94
C HIS A 39 10.80 -7.57 14.47
N SER A 40 10.13 -8.48 15.20
CA SER A 40 10.05 -8.45 16.67
C SER A 40 11.29 -9.03 17.37
N HIS A 41 12.09 -9.84 16.66
CA HIS A 41 13.27 -10.54 17.18
C HIS A 41 14.49 -10.27 16.28
N PRO A 42 15.10 -9.07 16.36
CA PRO A 42 16.19 -8.66 15.48
C PRO A 42 17.40 -9.61 15.51
N GLU A 43 17.65 -10.29 16.63
CA GLU A 43 18.76 -11.23 16.82
C GLU A 43 18.65 -12.48 15.93
N ASN A 44 17.43 -12.84 15.52
CA ASN A 44 17.14 -13.99 14.66
C ASN A 44 16.49 -13.57 13.33
N GLN A 45 16.61 -12.30 12.95
CA GLN A 45 15.90 -11.71 11.82
C GLN A 45 16.08 -12.48 10.52
N SER A 46 17.34 -12.79 10.14
CA SER A 46 17.64 -13.51 8.88
C SER A 46 16.94 -14.86 8.81
N LEU A 47 16.96 -15.64 9.90
CA LEU A 47 16.31 -16.94 9.97
C LEU A 47 14.79 -16.84 9.74
N TYR A 48 14.16 -15.82 10.33
CA TYR A 48 12.74 -15.59 10.17
C TYR A 48 12.38 -15.06 8.77
N ILE A 49 13.22 -14.23 8.17
CA ILE A 49 13.06 -13.79 6.77
C ILE A 49 13.14 -14.99 5.81
N ASP A 50 14.11 -15.89 5.99
CA ASP A 50 14.23 -17.09 5.15
C ASP A 50 12.99 -17.98 5.23
N ARG A 51 12.45 -18.15 6.44
CA ARG A 51 11.18 -18.87 6.66
C ARG A 51 10.01 -18.15 6.00
N ALA A 52 9.95 -16.83 6.15
CA ALA A 52 8.90 -16.01 5.56
C ALA A 52 8.88 -16.15 4.03
N ILE A 53 10.04 -16.02 3.38
CA ILE A 53 10.20 -16.21 1.92
C ILE A 53 9.81 -17.63 1.51
N ARG A 54 10.24 -18.66 2.25
CA ARG A 54 9.87 -20.05 1.96
C ARG A 54 8.36 -20.25 1.96
N TYR A 55 7.67 -19.81 3.01
CA TYR A 55 6.22 -19.93 3.10
C TYR A 55 5.50 -19.07 2.06
N TYR A 56 6.03 -17.88 1.75
CA TYR A 56 5.50 -17.03 0.69
C TYR A 56 5.56 -17.74 -0.67
N ASN A 57 6.67 -18.38 -1.02
CA ASN A 57 6.81 -19.12 -2.28
C ASN A 57 5.84 -20.31 -2.36
N LEU A 58 5.68 -21.06 -1.26
CA LEU A 58 4.70 -22.16 -1.18
C LEU A 58 3.26 -21.64 -1.35
N SER A 59 2.94 -20.53 -0.68
CA SER A 59 1.64 -19.86 -0.81
C SER A 59 1.38 -19.42 -2.25
N LEU A 60 2.36 -18.76 -2.88
CA LEU A 60 2.23 -18.17 -4.21
C LEU A 60 1.99 -19.24 -5.28
N GLN A 61 2.74 -20.35 -5.24
CA GLN A 61 2.58 -21.45 -6.18
C GLN A 61 1.16 -22.01 -6.18
N GLU A 62 0.62 -22.33 -4.99
CA GLU A 62 -0.74 -22.87 -4.87
C GLU A 62 -1.82 -21.82 -5.15
N PHE A 63 -1.60 -20.56 -4.73
CA PHE A 63 -2.48 -19.44 -4.98
C PHE A 63 -2.67 -19.18 -6.48
N THR A 64 -1.59 -19.14 -7.25
CA THR A 64 -1.65 -18.93 -8.71
C THR A 64 -2.43 -20.03 -9.43
N LEU A 65 -2.34 -21.28 -8.96
CA LEU A 65 -3.14 -22.37 -9.52
C LEU A 65 -4.64 -22.19 -9.20
N LYS A 66 -4.97 -21.75 -7.98
CA LYS A 66 -6.37 -21.52 -7.58
C LYS A 66 -7.00 -20.29 -8.22
N LEU A 67 -6.21 -19.32 -8.67
CA LEU A 67 -6.71 -18.20 -9.48
C LEU A 67 -7.25 -18.62 -10.85
N GLN A 68 -6.92 -19.81 -11.35
CA GLN A 68 -7.43 -20.32 -12.63
C GLN A 68 -8.84 -20.92 -12.51
N ASP A 69 -9.33 -21.14 -11.28
CA ASP A 69 -10.63 -21.77 -10.99
C ASP A 69 -11.26 -21.08 -9.77
N ILE A 70 -11.76 -19.86 -9.99
CA ILE A 70 -12.37 -19.04 -8.94
C ILE A 70 -13.80 -19.54 -8.67
N THR A 71 -14.07 -19.86 -7.41
CA THR A 71 -15.38 -20.35 -6.94
C THR A 71 -15.85 -19.55 -5.74
N GLN A 72 -17.14 -19.65 -5.42
CA GLN A 72 -17.68 -19.04 -4.20
C GLN A 72 -16.93 -19.53 -2.94
N GLU A 73 -16.57 -20.81 -2.87
CA GLU A 73 -15.90 -21.40 -1.70
C GLU A 73 -14.46 -20.89 -1.50
N ASN A 74 -13.73 -20.64 -2.58
CA ASN A 74 -12.33 -20.22 -2.49
C ASN A 74 -12.14 -18.69 -2.54
N SER A 75 -13.14 -17.94 -3.04
CA SER A 75 -13.07 -16.48 -3.26
C SER A 75 -12.56 -15.68 -2.06
N THR A 76 -13.17 -15.87 -0.90
CA THR A 76 -12.79 -15.19 0.35
C THR A 76 -11.35 -15.50 0.75
N SER A 77 -10.92 -16.75 0.55
CA SER A 77 -9.56 -17.19 0.88
C SER A 77 -8.53 -16.65 -0.11
N LEU A 78 -8.87 -16.61 -1.40
CA LEU A 78 -8.06 -15.98 -2.45
C LEU A 78 -7.86 -14.50 -2.14
N PHE A 79 -8.93 -13.75 -1.87
CA PHE A 79 -8.85 -12.33 -1.49
C PHE A 79 -7.95 -12.12 -0.27
N THR A 80 -8.13 -12.95 0.75
CA THR A 80 -7.34 -12.84 2.00
C THR A 80 -5.86 -13.10 1.71
N CYS A 81 -5.54 -14.15 0.95
CA CYS A 81 -4.17 -14.46 0.55
C CYS A 81 -3.56 -13.31 -0.27
N ALA A 82 -4.32 -12.74 -1.20
CA ALA A 82 -3.95 -11.56 -1.98
C ALA A 82 -3.59 -10.35 -1.09
N THR A 83 -4.42 -10.07 -0.09
CA THR A 83 -4.18 -9.00 0.88
C THR A 83 -2.90 -9.24 1.69
N LEU A 84 -2.69 -10.48 2.15
CA LEU A 84 -1.46 -10.86 2.87
C LEU A 84 -0.22 -10.76 1.96
N THR A 85 -0.33 -11.09 0.67
CA THR A 85 0.76 -10.90 -0.30
C THR A 85 1.17 -9.44 -0.43
N VAL A 86 0.22 -8.51 -0.43
CA VAL A 86 0.53 -7.06 -0.44
C VAL A 86 1.26 -6.67 0.85
N ILE A 87 0.78 -7.10 2.02
CA ILE A 87 1.42 -6.82 3.31
C ILE A 87 2.85 -7.39 3.33
N PHE A 88 3.04 -8.59 2.79
CA PHE A 88 4.36 -9.22 2.65
C PHE A 88 5.29 -8.36 1.78
N ALA A 89 4.81 -7.90 0.63
CA ALA A 89 5.57 -7.06 -0.31
C ALA A 89 5.97 -5.70 0.29
N PHE A 90 5.12 -5.08 1.12
CA PHE A 90 5.51 -3.88 1.88
C PHE A 90 6.54 -4.20 2.98
N SER A 91 6.38 -5.33 3.67
CA SER A 91 7.19 -5.63 4.86
C SER A 91 8.61 -6.08 4.53
N LEU A 92 8.77 -6.93 3.50
CA LEU A 92 10.04 -7.60 3.22
C LEU A 92 11.19 -6.63 2.92
N PRO A 93 11.05 -5.59 2.06
CA PRO A 93 12.13 -4.66 1.76
C PRO A 93 12.61 -3.86 2.98
N MET A 94 11.74 -3.67 3.98
CA MET A 94 12.08 -2.94 5.19
C MET A 94 12.88 -3.78 6.19
N LEU A 95 12.76 -5.11 6.11
CA LEU A 95 13.42 -6.05 7.01
C LEU A 95 14.70 -6.65 6.42
N ARG A 96 14.94 -6.53 5.11
CA ARG A 96 16.19 -6.98 4.49
C ARG A 96 17.40 -6.30 5.13
N PRO A 97 18.51 -7.03 5.35
CA PRO A 97 19.75 -6.43 5.81
C PRO A 97 20.22 -5.31 4.88
N HIS A 98 20.91 -4.31 5.41
CA HIS A 98 21.31 -3.10 4.68
C HIS A 98 22.23 -3.37 3.47
N GLY A 99 22.84 -4.56 3.37
CA GLY A 99 23.64 -5.00 2.23
C GLY A 99 22.85 -5.50 1.02
N GLU A 100 21.53 -5.66 1.14
CA GLU A 100 20.61 -6.08 0.07
C GLU A 100 19.59 -4.98 -0.26
N ALA A 101 19.98 -3.71 -0.09
CA ALA A 101 19.10 -2.58 -0.32
C ALA A 101 18.69 -2.50 -1.80
N THR A 102 17.40 -2.76 -2.05
CA THR A 102 16.74 -2.47 -3.31
C THR A 102 16.24 -1.02 -3.30
N SER A 103 16.10 -0.42 -4.48
CA SER A 103 15.50 0.91 -4.63
C SER A 103 14.06 0.92 -4.05
N PRO A 104 13.77 1.73 -3.02
CA PRO A 104 12.40 1.93 -2.53
C PRO A 104 11.40 2.25 -3.65
N ILE A 105 11.78 3.07 -4.63
CA ILE A 105 10.93 3.41 -5.78
C ILE A 105 10.59 2.15 -6.60
N GLU A 106 11.57 1.33 -6.94
CA GLU A 106 11.35 0.11 -7.72
C GLU A 106 10.51 -0.94 -6.96
N GLU A 107 10.77 -1.14 -5.67
CA GLU A 107 9.96 -2.02 -4.81
C GLU A 107 8.50 -1.54 -4.75
N LEU A 108 8.29 -0.23 -4.63
CA LEU A 108 6.95 0.36 -4.62
C LEU A 108 6.24 0.21 -5.97
N PHE A 109 6.97 0.23 -7.09
CA PHE A 109 6.40 -0.09 -8.41
C PHE A 109 5.95 -1.55 -8.50
N GLY A 110 6.72 -2.48 -7.93
CA GLY A 110 6.32 -3.88 -7.80
C GLY A 110 5.01 -4.00 -7.02
N ILE A 111 4.94 -3.33 -5.88
CA ILE A 111 3.74 -3.28 -5.03
C ILE A 111 2.54 -2.66 -5.76
N PHE A 112 2.72 -1.55 -6.48
CA PHE A 112 1.64 -0.92 -7.25
C PHE A 112 1.14 -1.84 -8.36
N THR A 113 2.04 -2.58 -9.00
CA THR A 113 1.68 -3.57 -10.01
C THR A 113 0.84 -4.71 -9.39
N LEU A 114 1.22 -5.20 -8.19
CA LEU A 114 0.43 -6.20 -7.46
C LEU A 114 -0.96 -5.67 -7.09
N LEU A 115 -1.04 -4.46 -6.54
CA LEU A 115 -2.29 -3.82 -6.11
C LEU A 115 -3.26 -3.60 -7.27
N ARG A 116 -2.76 -3.20 -8.45
CA ARG A 116 -3.59 -3.00 -9.64
C ARG A 116 -4.09 -4.30 -10.27
N GLY A 117 -3.42 -5.42 -10.02
CA GLY A 117 -3.94 -6.74 -10.37
C GLY A 117 -5.18 -7.12 -9.55
N MET A 118 -5.35 -6.53 -8.36
CA MET A 118 -6.41 -6.91 -7.43
C MET A 118 -7.81 -6.62 -7.98
N PRO A 119 -8.18 -5.42 -8.48
CA PRO A 119 -9.53 -5.19 -9.01
C PRO A 119 -9.95 -6.15 -10.12
N LEU A 120 -9.01 -6.59 -10.97
CA LEU A 120 -9.28 -7.54 -12.06
C LEU A 120 -9.72 -8.91 -11.52
N VAL A 121 -9.07 -9.36 -10.44
CA VAL A 121 -9.38 -10.63 -9.77
C VAL A 121 -10.58 -10.47 -8.83
N ILE A 122 -10.66 -9.35 -8.11
CA ILE A 122 -11.72 -9.03 -7.15
C ILE A 122 -13.06 -8.86 -7.86
N GLY A 123 -13.09 -8.24 -9.05
CA GLY A 123 -14.33 -7.96 -9.77
C GLY A 123 -15.20 -9.21 -9.97
N GLU A 124 -14.58 -10.34 -10.32
CA GLU A 124 -15.28 -11.62 -10.50
C GLU A 124 -15.81 -12.20 -9.19
N MET A 125 -15.12 -11.96 -8.07
CA MET A 125 -15.47 -12.51 -6.76
C MET A 125 -16.19 -11.53 -5.82
N TRP A 126 -16.36 -10.26 -6.21
CA TRP A 126 -16.77 -9.17 -5.32
C TRP A 126 -18.10 -9.45 -4.64
N ASN A 127 -19.06 -10.00 -5.38
CA ASN A 127 -20.38 -10.32 -4.87
C ASN A 127 -20.35 -11.35 -3.73
N TRP A 128 -19.39 -12.28 -3.75
CA TRP A 128 -19.22 -13.25 -2.68
C TRP A 128 -18.38 -12.69 -1.53
N VAL A 129 -17.30 -11.99 -1.86
CA VAL A 129 -16.35 -11.44 -0.88
C VAL A 129 -17.01 -10.39 0.02
N LYS A 130 -17.82 -9.48 -0.54
CA LYS A 130 -18.46 -8.40 0.23
C LYS A 130 -19.48 -8.91 1.27
N GLU A 131 -19.99 -10.13 1.13
CA GLU A 131 -20.99 -10.76 2.00
C GLU A 131 -20.41 -11.89 2.87
N SER A 132 -19.09 -12.10 2.81
CA SER A 132 -18.39 -13.19 3.49
C SER A 132 -17.89 -12.84 4.90
N GLU A 133 -17.14 -13.74 5.51
CA GLU A 133 -16.51 -13.53 6.82
C GLU A 133 -15.52 -12.35 6.85
N ILE A 134 -15.05 -11.88 5.69
CA ILE A 134 -14.18 -10.70 5.57
C ILE A 134 -14.92 -9.41 5.20
N ALA A 135 -16.26 -9.44 5.15
CA ALA A 135 -17.10 -8.26 4.96
C ALA A 135 -16.70 -7.05 5.84
N PRO A 136 -16.29 -7.22 7.12
CA PRO A 136 -15.85 -6.10 7.96
C PRO A 136 -14.69 -5.26 7.38
N LEU A 137 -13.91 -5.76 6.41
CA LEU A 137 -12.90 -4.96 5.72
C LEU A 137 -13.52 -3.81 4.91
N PHE A 138 -14.75 -3.98 4.41
CA PHE A 138 -15.40 -3.09 3.44
C PHE A 138 -16.49 -2.20 4.04
N VAL A 139 -17.00 -2.53 5.22
CA VAL A 139 -18.06 -1.76 5.90
C VAL A 139 -17.50 -0.44 6.44
N ASP A 140 -18.24 0.65 6.27
CA ASP A 140 -17.88 2.02 6.68
C ASP A 140 -16.50 2.47 6.15
N ARG A 141 -16.28 2.29 4.84
CA ARG A 141 -15.04 2.70 4.13
C ARG A 141 -15.26 3.81 3.12
N GLU A 142 -16.42 4.45 3.18
CA GLU A 142 -16.77 5.54 2.28
C GLU A 142 -15.98 6.82 2.63
N LEU A 143 -15.77 7.65 1.61
CA LEU A 143 -15.21 8.98 1.81
C LEU A 143 -16.19 9.83 2.61
N ASP A 144 -15.74 10.30 3.77
CA ASP A 144 -16.47 11.29 4.55
C ASP A 144 -16.03 12.69 4.12
N ASP A 145 -16.89 13.35 3.33
CA ASP A 145 -16.63 14.70 2.84
C ASP A 145 -16.65 15.78 3.94
N THR A 146 -17.10 15.44 5.15
CA THR A 146 -17.01 16.33 6.31
C THR A 146 -15.60 16.37 6.91
N ILE A 147 -14.70 15.45 6.53
CA ILE A 147 -13.31 15.46 6.98
C ILE A 147 -12.58 16.67 6.38
N VAL A 148 -12.22 17.60 7.25
CA VAL A 148 -11.40 18.75 6.94
C VAL A 148 -9.93 18.37 7.11
N LEU A 149 -9.16 18.41 6.02
CA LEU A 149 -7.71 18.25 6.06
C LEU A 149 -7.04 19.47 6.68
N SER A 150 -5.86 19.28 7.27
CA SER A 150 -5.08 20.41 7.80
C SER A 150 -4.69 21.40 6.69
N ASP A 151 -4.45 22.65 7.08
CA ASP A 151 -3.99 23.69 6.16
C ASP A 151 -2.70 23.28 5.46
N ASP A 152 -1.78 22.63 6.18
CA ASP A 152 -0.52 22.11 5.64
C ASP A 152 -0.76 21.12 4.48
N VAL A 153 -1.66 20.15 4.65
CA VAL A 153 -2.00 19.18 3.58
C VAL A 153 -2.69 19.88 2.41
N ASN A 154 -3.66 20.78 2.68
CA ASN A 154 -4.36 21.51 1.62
C ASN A 154 -3.40 22.40 0.80
N ASN A 155 -2.46 23.08 1.47
CA ASN A 155 -1.45 23.92 0.82
C ASN A 155 -0.50 23.08 -0.04
N ALA A 156 -0.05 21.92 0.46
CA ALA A 156 0.81 21.02 -0.32
C ALA A 156 0.10 20.49 -1.57
N ILE A 157 -1.16 20.05 -1.45
CA ILE A 157 -1.98 19.61 -2.59
C ILE A 157 -2.18 20.74 -3.60
N LYS A 158 -2.53 21.95 -3.14
CA LYS A 158 -2.68 23.11 -4.01
C LYS A 158 -1.40 23.44 -4.76
N LEU A 159 -0.25 23.35 -4.10
CA LEU A 159 1.05 23.60 -4.73
C LEU A 159 1.35 22.58 -5.86
N LEU A 160 0.93 21.31 -5.69
CA LEU A 160 0.99 20.32 -6.77
C LEU A 160 0.06 20.68 -7.92
N GLU A 161 -1.18 21.08 -7.64
CA GLU A 161 -2.16 21.49 -8.66
C GLU A 161 -1.65 22.69 -9.46
N ASP A 162 -1.14 23.73 -8.79
CA ASP A 162 -0.58 24.93 -9.42
C ASP A 162 0.63 24.57 -10.29
N ARG A 163 1.55 23.73 -9.78
CA ARG A 163 2.70 23.28 -10.57
C ARG A 163 2.29 22.46 -11.78
N ASN A 164 1.29 21.58 -11.62
CA ASN A 164 0.75 20.77 -12.71
C ASN A 164 0.21 21.64 -13.85
N GLN A 165 -0.49 22.73 -13.51
CA GLN A 165 -1.04 23.67 -14.48
C GLN A 165 0.06 24.41 -15.25
N LEU A 166 1.13 24.81 -14.56
CA LEU A 166 2.21 25.60 -15.14
C LEU A 166 3.17 24.80 -16.02
N MET A 167 3.49 23.55 -15.63
CA MET A 167 4.64 22.82 -16.18
C MET A 167 4.28 21.59 -17.02
N SER A 168 2.99 21.23 -17.13
CA SER A 168 2.57 20.08 -17.92
C SER A 168 2.83 20.30 -19.42
N LYS A 169 3.40 19.28 -20.07
CA LYS A 169 3.76 19.32 -21.50
C LYS A 169 2.55 19.29 -22.43
N SER A 170 1.43 18.74 -21.97
CA SER A 170 0.19 18.63 -22.73
C SER A 170 -1.02 18.62 -21.80
N ASP A 171 -2.20 18.91 -22.35
CA ASP A 171 -3.47 18.81 -21.61
C ASP A 171 -3.75 17.39 -21.12
N SER A 172 -3.31 16.38 -21.86
CA SER A 172 -3.42 14.97 -21.49
C SER A 172 -2.56 14.63 -20.27
N ASP A 173 -1.27 14.99 -20.31
CA ASP A 173 -0.36 14.81 -19.16
C ASP A 173 -0.90 15.54 -17.93
N ARG A 174 -1.38 16.78 -18.11
CA ARG A 174 -1.98 17.59 -17.05
C ARG A 174 -3.17 16.86 -16.42
N HIS A 175 -4.08 16.33 -17.23
CA HIS A 175 -5.25 15.60 -16.75
C HIS A 175 -4.87 14.35 -15.94
N ILE A 176 -3.89 13.57 -16.41
CA ILE A 176 -3.39 12.39 -15.71
C ILE A 176 -2.86 12.74 -14.32
N TYR A 177 -2.03 13.79 -14.22
CA TYR A 177 -1.53 14.27 -12.92
C TYR A 177 -2.65 14.84 -12.04
N THR A 178 -3.61 15.56 -12.60
CA THR A 178 -4.77 16.07 -11.84
C THR A 178 -5.54 14.94 -11.17
N LEU A 179 -5.83 13.86 -11.89
CA LEU A 179 -6.50 12.69 -11.33
C LEU A 179 -5.67 12.02 -10.22
N ALA A 180 -4.35 11.90 -10.41
CA ALA A 180 -3.47 11.35 -9.40
C ALA A 180 -3.42 12.21 -8.12
N ILE A 181 -3.37 13.54 -8.26
CA ILE A 181 -3.39 14.48 -7.13
C ILE A 181 -4.74 14.44 -6.40
N GLN A 182 -5.85 14.40 -7.14
CA GLN A 182 -7.19 14.30 -6.56
C GLN A 182 -7.35 13.01 -5.75
N GLY A 183 -6.94 11.86 -6.29
CA GLY A 183 -6.95 10.60 -5.55
C GLY A 183 -6.05 10.64 -4.32
N LEU A 184 -4.94 11.39 -4.36
CA LEU A 184 -4.04 11.54 -3.21
C LEU A 184 -4.75 12.31 -2.08
N LYS A 185 -5.45 13.39 -2.42
CA LYS A 185 -6.26 14.18 -1.48
C LYS A 185 -7.36 13.35 -0.83
N GLU A 186 -8.03 12.51 -1.61
CA GLU A 186 -9.02 11.55 -1.09
C GLU A 186 -8.39 10.54 -0.14
N CYS A 187 -7.21 10.02 -0.49
CA CYS A 187 -6.46 9.11 0.38
C CYS A 187 -6.09 9.77 1.71
N PHE A 188 -5.64 11.04 1.71
CA PHE A 188 -5.43 11.82 2.93
C PHE A 188 -6.69 11.94 3.80
N LYS A 189 -7.87 12.17 3.20
CA LYS A 189 -9.13 12.19 3.94
C LYS A 189 -9.41 10.84 4.61
N LEU A 190 -9.27 9.74 3.86
CA LEU A 190 -9.52 8.38 4.37
C LEU A 190 -8.63 8.03 5.56
N ILE A 191 -7.34 8.36 5.50
CA ILE A 191 -6.41 8.06 6.61
C ILE A 191 -6.57 9.01 7.80
N SER A 192 -7.25 10.14 7.63
CA SER A 192 -7.55 11.12 8.69
C SER A 192 -8.87 10.84 9.41
N SER A 193 -9.65 9.86 8.95
CA SER A 193 -10.92 9.48 9.57
C SER A 193 -10.75 8.95 10.99
N LYS A 194 -11.75 9.19 11.86
CA LYS A 194 -11.78 8.65 13.24
C LYS A 194 -11.84 7.11 13.26
N GLU A 195 -12.45 6.49 12.26
CA GLU A 195 -12.46 5.04 12.07
C GLU A 195 -11.33 4.56 11.15
N ARG A 196 -10.16 5.20 11.27
CA ARG A 196 -8.98 4.94 10.45
C ARG A 196 -8.71 3.44 10.27
N ASN A 197 -8.77 2.99 9.03
CA ASN A 197 -8.27 1.69 8.60
C ASN A 197 -6.97 1.90 7.81
N ASN A 198 -5.85 1.42 8.35
CA ASN A 198 -4.54 1.62 7.72
C ASN A 198 -4.44 0.95 6.34
N GLY A 199 -5.33 0.01 5.99
CA GLY A 199 -5.43 -0.55 4.64
C GLY A 199 -5.91 0.45 3.58
N MET A 200 -6.53 1.57 3.97
CA MET A 200 -6.98 2.60 3.02
C MET A 200 -5.83 3.26 2.25
N VAL A 201 -4.59 3.15 2.73
CA VAL A 201 -3.41 3.62 1.99
C VAL A 201 -3.26 2.94 0.62
N PHE A 202 -3.82 1.73 0.45
CA PHE A 202 -3.80 1.01 -0.81
C PHE A 202 -4.78 1.57 -1.86
N ASN A 203 -5.75 2.41 -1.47
CA ASN A 203 -6.75 2.92 -2.40
C ASN A 203 -6.14 3.78 -3.51
N TRP A 204 -5.18 4.64 -3.16
CA TRP A 204 -4.51 5.50 -4.14
C TRP A 204 -3.76 4.73 -5.25
N PRO A 205 -2.84 3.80 -4.94
CA PRO A 205 -2.17 3.03 -5.98
C PRO A 205 -3.10 2.09 -6.77
N ILE A 206 -4.24 1.70 -6.20
CA ILE A 206 -5.29 0.96 -6.92
C ILE A 206 -6.02 1.88 -7.93
N SER A 207 -6.25 3.15 -7.60
CA SER A 207 -7.11 4.07 -8.37
C SER A 207 -6.38 4.92 -9.42
N VAL A 208 -5.08 5.18 -9.27
CA VAL A 208 -4.31 5.95 -10.27
C VAL A 208 -4.34 5.29 -11.65
N SER A 209 -4.19 6.07 -12.72
CA SER A 209 -4.27 5.55 -14.09
C SER A 209 -3.01 4.76 -14.51
N GLN A 210 -3.09 3.93 -15.55
CA GLN A 210 -1.95 3.14 -16.04
C GLN A 210 -0.86 4.06 -16.63
N GLU A 211 -1.28 5.17 -17.20
CA GLU A 211 -0.43 6.23 -17.76
C GLU A 211 0.37 6.93 -16.66
N TYR A 212 -0.25 7.21 -15.50
CA TYR A 212 0.48 7.76 -14.36
C TYR A 212 1.59 6.81 -13.88
N ILE A 213 1.30 5.49 -13.83
CA ILE A 213 2.33 4.48 -13.51
C ILE A 213 3.44 4.47 -14.57
N ALA A 214 3.10 4.62 -15.85
CA ALA A 214 4.09 4.75 -16.91
C ALA A 214 4.96 6.00 -16.72
N PHE A 215 4.38 7.12 -16.29
CA PHE A 215 5.12 8.36 -16.00
C PHE A 215 6.08 8.19 -14.82
N LEU A 216 5.65 7.49 -13.78
CA LEU A 216 6.50 7.11 -12.66
C LEU A 216 7.67 6.22 -13.10
N ARG A 217 7.41 5.18 -13.91
CA ARG A 217 8.45 4.28 -14.47
C ARG A 217 9.42 5.02 -15.37
N SER A 218 8.94 5.99 -16.14
CA SER A 218 9.77 6.91 -16.94
C SER A 218 10.42 8.02 -16.11
N ARG A 219 10.33 7.97 -14.78
CA ARG A 219 10.92 8.93 -13.83
C ARG A 219 10.60 10.38 -14.17
N ARG A 220 9.37 10.65 -14.62
CA ARG A 220 8.92 12.03 -14.88
C ARG A 220 8.85 12.79 -13.55
N GLN A 221 9.46 13.97 -13.50
CA GLN A 221 9.65 14.73 -12.27
C GLN A 221 8.35 15.02 -11.51
N MET A 222 7.30 15.47 -12.19
CA MET A 222 5.98 15.69 -11.56
C MET A 222 5.39 14.42 -10.94
N ALA A 223 5.56 13.26 -11.59
CA ALA A 223 5.10 11.98 -11.06
C ALA A 223 5.86 11.60 -9.77
N LEU A 224 7.19 11.77 -9.77
CA LEU A 224 8.04 11.51 -8.60
C LEU A 224 7.68 12.42 -7.42
N VAL A 225 7.38 13.69 -7.68
CA VAL A 225 6.94 14.64 -6.65
C VAL A 225 5.57 14.24 -6.07
N ILE A 226 4.62 13.79 -6.89
CA ILE A 226 3.33 13.27 -6.38
C ILE A 226 3.59 12.02 -5.52
N LEU A 227 4.50 11.13 -5.94
CA LEU A 227 4.91 9.96 -5.15
C LEU A 227 5.52 10.36 -3.79
N ALA A 228 6.27 11.46 -3.74
CA ALA A 228 6.81 12.00 -2.49
C ALA A 228 5.69 12.35 -1.49
N HIS A 229 4.57 12.87 -1.96
CA HIS A 229 3.43 13.17 -1.09
C HIS A 229 2.70 11.89 -0.65
N TYR A 230 2.67 10.84 -1.48
CA TYR A 230 2.23 9.51 -1.04
C TYR A 230 3.15 8.91 0.04
N ALA A 231 4.45 9.22 0.02
CA ALA A 231 5.37 8.83 1.10
C ALA A 231 4.94 9.37 2.46
N VAL A 232 4.33 10.57 2.50
CA VAL A 232 3.76 11.16 3.72
C VAL A 232 2.57 10.33 4.20
N ILE A 233 1.66 9.91 3.31
CA ILE A 233 0.53 9.02 3.65
C ILE A 233 1.03 7.73 4.32
N LEU A 234 2.09 7.12 3.78
CA LEU A 234 2.71 5.94 4.39
C LEU A 234 3.33 6.28 5.76
N ASN A 235 3.96 7.44 5.90
CA ASN A 235 4.54 7.89 7.17
C ASN A 235 3.47 8.17 8.26
N GLU A 236 2.27 8.58 7.87
CA GLU A 236 1.16 8.78 8.81
C GLU A 236 0.73 7.47 9.48
N ILE A 237 0.88 6.31 8.83
CA ILE A 237 0.56 4.99 9.39
C ILE A 237 1.80 4.25 9.92
N ARG A 238 2.93 4.94 10.17
CA ARG A 238 4.24 4.34 10.50
C ARG A 238 4.26 3.44 11.74
N ASP A 239 3.31 3.58 12.66
CA ASP A 239 3.13 2.70 13.82
C ASP A 239 2.68 1.28 13.41
N THR A 240 2.35 1.10 12.13
CA THR A 240 2.03 -0.19 11.54
C THR A 240 3.30 -0.88 11.07
N TRP A 241 3.66 -1.98 11.74
CA TRP A 241 4.92 -2.70 11.52
C TRP A 241 5.24 -2.99 10.04
N TRP A 242 4.22 -3.29 9.22
CA TRP A 242 4.41 -3.67 7.82
C TRP A 242 4.67 -2.49 6.87
N VAL A 243 4.40 -1.24 7.28
CA VAL A 243 4.73 -0.03 6.50
C VAL A 243 5.84 0.81 7.15
N MET A 244 6.26 0.46 8.35
CA MET A 244 7.32 1.16 9.07
C MET A 244 8.58 1.37 8.18
N GLY A 245 9.09 2.61 8.16
CA GLY A 245 10.31 2.98 7.43
C GLY A 245 10.09 3.43 5.98
N TRP A 246 8.96 3.07 5.35
CA TRP A 246 8.71 3.37 3.93
C TRP A 246 8.80 4.85 3.59
N GLY A 247 8.07 5.71 4.32
CA GLY A 247 8.06 7.14 4.06
C GLY A 247 9.49 7.70 4.01
N SER A 248 10.27 7.41 5.05
CA SER A 248 11.65 7.91 5.17
C SER A 248 12.59 7.42 4.07
N LYS A 249 12.59 6.12 3.76
CA LYS A 249 13.46 5.57 2.69
C LYS A 249 13.06 6.09 1.31
N LEU A 250 11.76 6.23 1.07
CA LEU A 250 11.23 6.71 -0.20
C LEU A 250 11.58 8.18 -0.43
N ILE A 251 11.43 9.05 0.58
CA ILE A 251 11.85 10.46 0.45
C ILE A 251 13.36 10.61 0.32
N GLN A 252 14.16 9.79 0.98
CA GLN A 252 15.62 9.80 0.80
C GLN A 252 16.02 9.51 -0.64
N GLU A 253 15.40 8.52 -1.28
CA GLU A 253 15.67 8.23 -2.69
C GLU A 253 15.11 9.32 -3.61
N LEU A 254 13.87 9.77 -3.37
CA LEU A 254 13.23 10.82 -4.18
C LEU A 254 14.02 12.13 -4.14
N ASP A 255 14.59 12.50 -3.01
CA ASP A 255 15.49 13.65 -2.90
C ASP A 255 16.72 13.51 -3.81
N GLN A 256 17.24 12.31 -4.04
CA GLN A 256 18.41 12.11 -4.90
C GLN A 256 18.07 12.16 -6.39
N VAL A 257 16.85 11.77 -6.77
CA VAL A 257 16.48 11.61 -8.20
C VAL A 257 15.63 12.75 -8.74
N VAL A 258 14.99 13.55 -7.87
CA VAL A 258 14.20 14.70 -8.27
C VAL A 258 15.12 15.89 -8.58
N GLU A 259 14.93 16.47 -9.77
CA GLU A 259 15.70 17.61 -10.26
C GLU A 259 15.47 18.88 -9.43
N ASP A 260 16.47 19.77 -9.38
CA ASP A 260 16.47 20.98 -8.55
C ASP A 260 15.25 21.90 -8.74
N GLU A 261 14.75 22.01 -9.98
CA GLU A 261 13.56 22.80 -10.31
C GLU A 261 12.30 22.34 -9.54
N TRP A 262 12.27 21.06 -9.17
CA TRP A 262 11.14 20.39 -8.52
C TRP A 262 11.33 20.22 -7.00
N LYS A 263 12.56 20.40 -6.49
CA LYS A 263 12.91 20.23 -5.06
C LYS A 263 12.07 21.06 -4.11
N SER A 264 11.64 22.25 -4.53
CA SER A 264 10.74 23.11 -3.73
C SER A 264 9.44 22.40 -3.31
N LEU A 265 8.98 21.43 -4.10
CA LEU A 265 7.78 20.63 -3.83
C LEU A 265 8.05 19.44 -2.89
N LEU A 266 9.32 19.11 -2.63
CA LEU A 266 9.71 18.07 -1.68
C LEU A 266 9.88 18.58 -0.25
N VAL A 267 9.93 19.91 -0.05
CA VAL A 267 10.11 20.53 1.26
C VAL A 267 9.04 20.06 2.24
N TRP A 268 7.75 20.14 1.87
CA TRP A 268 6.66 19.71 2.73
C TRP A 268 6.71 18.20 3.05
N PRO A 269 6.86 17.28 2.08
CA PRO A 269 7.04 15.87 2.38
C PRO A 269 8.21 15.56 3.33
N MET A 270 9.35 16.24 3.16
CA MET A 270 10.51 16.07 4.04
C MET A 270 10.21 16.51 5.46
N GLU A 271 9.60 17.70 5.63
CA GLU A 271 9.23 18.21 6.95
C GLU A 271 8.28 17.25 7.68
N MET A 272 7.27 16.72 6.98
CA MET A 272 6.30 15.79 7.59
C MET A 272 6.95 14.48 8.04
N ILE A 273 7.94 13.99 7.30
CA ILE A 273 8.67 12.78 7.70
C ILE A 273 9.60 13.03 8.88
N VAL A 274 10.24 14.20 8.93
CA VAL A 274 11.11 14.57 10.05
C VAL A 274 10.29 14.81 11.33
N LYS A 275 9.16 15.53 11.24
CA LYS A 275 8.24 15.75 12.38
C LYS A 275 7.65 14.46 12.94
N GLY A 276 7.59 13.39 12.13
CA GLY A 276 7.09 12.08 12.56
C GLY A 276 8.10 11.24 13.37
N ARG A 277 9.36 11.68 13.53
CA ARG A 277 10.37 10.98 14.33
C ARG A 277 10.29 11.28 15.81
#